data_AF-A0A8H7VLI7-F1
#
_entry.id   AF-A0A8H7VLI7-F1
#
_cell.length_a   1.000
_cell.length_b   1.000
_cell.length_c   1.000
_cell.angle_alpha   90.00
_cell.angle_beta   90.00
_cell.angle_gamma   90.00
#
_symmetry.space_group_name_H-M   'P 1'
#
loop_
_entity.id
_entity.type
_entity.pdbx_description
1 polymer ?
#
loop_
_entity_poly.entity_id
_entity_poly.type
_entity_poly.pdbx_seq_one_letter_code
_entity_poly.pdbx_strand_id
1 'polypeptide(L)'
;MIHTVFSKSLLTDLTTELVSEVVDLDLPCPQEELFTLTTTLSNLALGTTDREQTMLNLYIMASKMAYGPKRIVRGVVNLPQKLPTVSLKSHDAINETELWSTYYDPVLSCLVSDPDKLVHLCWTNSLPNENGNFRPDAVISVKPHLEFMNSIGFGEAKVNQRSGVQYSLCIDTLCLITFCKNAIDVNKLDGAIAFQIHGGMHTLLFSLMRLVATGLYTFVEIAHLKFADSVENLPSFCTLVNIKKLLAINDVFWHYCKESAQPEKIEARYTKTLTTLNDLIDGKQDSSRGCVLRYE
;
A
#
# COMPACT_ATOMS: atom_id res chain seq x y z
N MET A 1 10.46 -11.43 -29.99
CA MET A 1 11.65 -11.94 -29.27
C MET A 1 11.48 -11.93 -27.73
N ILE A 2 10.74 -10.97 -27.14
CA ILE A 2 10.44 -10.99 -25.67
C ILE A 2 9.49 -12.15 -25.28
N HIS A 3 8.46 -12.43 -26.08
CA HIS A 3 7.51 -13.53 -25.84
C HIS A 3 8.13 -14.94 -25.86
N THR A 4 9.34 -15.11 -26.40
CA THR A 4 10.07 -16.39 -26.44
C THR A 4 10.98 -16.59 -25.22
N VAL A 5 11.24 -15.55 -24.43
CA VAL A 5 12.14 -15.60 -23.26
C VAL A 5 11.35 -15.58 -21.95
N PHE A 6 10.31 -14.74 -21.85
CA PHE A 6 9.44 -14.66 -20.68
C PHE A 6 8.04 -15.20 -21.02
N SER A 7 7.90 -16.52 -20.96
CA SER A 7 6.58 -17.14 -21.08
C SER A 7 5.69 -16.74 -19.90
N LYS A 8 4.37 -16.78 -20.08
CA LYS A 8 3.42 -16.47 -19.01
C LYS A 8 3.59 -17.39 -17.80
N SER A 9 3.87 -18.68 -18.03
CA SER A 9 4.13 -19.63 -16.94
C SER A 9 5.39 -19.24 -16.18
N LEU A 10 6.49 -18.95 -16.87
CA LEU A 10 7.72 -18.53 -16.22
C LEU A 10 7.53 -17.24 -15.40
N LEU A 11 6.82 -16.25 -15.93
CA LEU A 11 6.52 -15.03 -15.17
C LEU A 11 5.66 -15.32 -13.93
N THR A 12 4.72 -16.26 -14.03
CA THR A 12 3.87 -16.67 -12.91
C THR A 12 4.71 -17.34 -11.83
N ASP A 13 5.55 -18.31 -12.22
CA ASP A 13 6.43 -19.05 -11.32
C ASP A 13 7.42 -18.11 -10.62
N LEU A 14 8.07 -17.21 -11.37
CA LEU A 14 8.96 -16.18 -10.83
C LEU A 14 8.23 -15.24 -9.86
N THR A 15 7.01 -14.85 -10.18
CA THR A 15 6.21 -13.98 -9.30
C THR A 15 5.89 -14.71 -8.00
N THR A 16 5.44 -15.95 -8.08
CA THR A 16 5.14 -16.77 -6.90
C THR A 16 6.39 -16.96 -6.03
N GLU A 17 7.54 -17.24 -6.62
CA GLU A 17 8.81 -17.39 -5.90
C GLU A 17 9.20 -16.09 -5.19
N LEU A 18 9.21 -14.95 -5.91
CA LEU A 18 9.55 -13.64 -5.35
C LEU A 18 8.60 -13.21 -4.23
N VAL A 19 7.29 -13.46 -4.37
CA VAL A 19 6.31 -13.18 -3.32
C VAL A 19 6.56 -14.08 -2.11
N SER A 20 6.78 -15.37 -2.31
CA SER A 20 7.03 -16.32 -1.22
C SER A 20 8.32 -16.06 -0.43
N GLU A 21 9.31 -15.39 -1.05
CA GLU A 21 10.55 -14.99 -0.38
C GLU A 21 10.30 -13.88 0.66
N VAL A 22 9.33 -13.01 0.43
CA VAL A 22 9.14 -11.78 1.22
C VAL A 22 7.83 -11.76 2.02
N VAL A 23 6.81 -12.49 1.58
CA VAL A 23 5.47 -12.49 2.18
C VAL A 23 5.26 -13.75 3.01
N ASP A 24 5.15 -13.59 4.33
CA ASP A 24 4.72 -14.65 5.25
C ASP A 24 3.22 -14.50 5.58
N LEU A 25 2.40 -15.42 5.05
CA LEU A 25 0.95 -15.49 5.35
C LEU A 25 0.63 -16.38 6.57
N ASP A 26 1.63 -17.04 7.15
CA ASP A 26 1.52 -17.90 8.32
C ASP A 26 1.89 -17.18 9.61
N LEU A 27 2.13 -15.86 9.54
CA LEU A 27 2.27 -14.99 10.69
C LEU A 27 1.15 -15.25 11.72
N PRO A 28 1.50 -15.37 13.02
CA PRO A 28 0.52 -15.68 14.05
C PRO A 28 -0.59 -14.64 14.11
N CYS A 29 -1.81 -15.06 13.76
CA CYS A 29 -3.03 -14.28 13.95
C CYS A 29 -3.83 -14.89 15.10
N PRO A 30 -3.97 -14.19 16.23
CA PRO A 30 -4.73 -14.71 17.37
C PRO A 30 -6.20 -14.92 16.98
N GLN A 31 -6.67 -16.18 17.00
CA GLN A 31 -8.00 -16.55 16.49
C GLN A 31 -9.13 -15.99 17.36
N GLU A 32 -8.93 -15.96 18.68
CA GLU A 32 -9.92 -15.44 19.64
C GLU A 32 -10.14 -13.93 19.44
N GLU A 33 -9.06 -13.18 19.22
CA GLU A 33 -9.10 -11.75 18.96
C GLU A 33 -9.69 -11.44 17.58
N LEU A 34 -9.47 -12.29 16.58
CA LEU A 34 -10.13 -12.16 15.29
C LEU A 34 -11.65 -12.41 15.40
N PHE A 35 -12.05 -13.43 16.15
CA PHE A 35 -13.46 -13.69 16.43
C PHE A 35 -14.10 -12.52 17.18
N THR A 36 -13.38 -11.95 18.14
CA THR A 36 -13.83 -10.76 18.90
C THR A 36 -13.93 -9.54 18.00
N LEU A 37 -12.94 -9.30 17.14
CA LEU A 37 -12.93 -8.21 16.15
C LEU A 37 -14.16 -8.29 15.23
N THR A 38 -14.36 -9.44 14.59
CA THR A 38 -15.45 -9.65 13.65
C THR A 38 -16.81 -9.53 14.33
N THR A 39 -17.00 -10.14 15.49
CA THR A 39 -18.24 -10.04 16.28
C THR A 39 -18.55 -8.60 16.67
N THR A 40 -17.54 -7.84 17.12
CA THR A 40 -17.72 -6.44 17.53
C THR A 40 -18.13 -5.56 16.35
N LEU A 41 -17.52 -5.77 15.18
CA LEU A 41 -17.87 -5.04 13.95
C LEU A 41 -19.24 -5.45 13.41
N SER A 42 -19.60 -6.73 13.49
CA SER A 42 -20.94 -7.20 13.12
C SER A 42 -22.01 -6.58 14.02
N ASN A 43 -21.75 -6.50 15.32
CA ASN A 43 -22.65 -5.84 16.26
C ASN A 43 -22.86 -4.36 15.90
N LEU A 44 -21.79 -3.66 15.50
CA LEU A 44 -21.86 -2.27 15.05
C LEU A 44 -22.66 -2.15 13.74
N ALA A 45 -22.38 -3.01 12.76
CA ALA A 45 -23.08 -3.03 11.48
C ALA A 45 -24.59 -3.32 11.63
N LEU A 46 -24.96 -4.15 12.60
CA LEU A 46 -26.36 -4.46 12.93
C LEU A 46 -27.04 -3.40 13.84
N GLY A 47 -26.31 -2.36 14.25
CA GLY A 47 -26.83 -1.30 15.13
C GLY A 47 -27.08 -1.77 16.58
N THR A 48 -26.49 -2.89 17.00
CA THR A 48 -26.62 -3.42 18.38
C THR A 48 -25.67 -2.75 19.37
N THR A 49 -24.63 -2.07 18.86
CA THR A 49 -23.73 -1.21 19.63
C THR A 49 -23.49 0.08 18.84
N ASP A 50 -23.09 1.14 19.53
CA ASP A 50 -22.67 2.39 18.89
C ASP A 50 -21.18 2.40 18.53
N ARG A 51 -20.77 3.45 17.80
CA ARG A 51 -19.40 3.65 17.31
C ARG A 51 -18.41 3.82 18.46
N GLU A 52 -18.76 4.60 19.49
CA GLU A 52 -17.85 4.92 20.59
C GLU A 52 -17.51 3.67 21.41
N GLN A 53 -18.54 2.90 21.80
CA GLN A 53 -18.37 1.66 22.55
C GLN A 53 -17.59 0.62 21.73
N THR A 54 -17.86 0.51 20.42
CA THR A 54 -17.12 -0.37 19.51
C THR A 54 -15.64 0.00 19.49
N MET A 55 -15.34 1.27 19.26
CA MET A 55 -13.96 1.76 19.17
C MET A 55 -13.21 1.55 20.49
N LEU A 56 -13.85 1.81 21.63
CA LEU A 56 -13.26 1.56 22.95
C LEU A 56 -12.91 0.08 23.15
N ASN A 57 -13.85 -0.82 22.84
CA ASN A 57 -13.65 -2.26 22.99
C ASN A 57 -12.48 -2.76 22.12
N LEU A 58 -12.45 -2.34 20.86
CA LEU A 58 -11.39 -2.70 19.92
C LEU A 58 -10.02 -2.10 20.33
N TYR A 59 -10.00 -0.89 20.88
CA TYR A 59 -8.76 -0.27 21.37
C TYR A 59 -8.20 -1.00 22.60
N ILE A 60 -9.06 -1.38 23.54
CA ILE A 60 -8.67 -2.19 24.72
C ILE A 60 -8.11 -3.54 24.27
N MET A 61 -8.76 -4.20 23.31
CA MET A 61 -8.27 -5.45 22.73
C MET A 61 -6.88 -5.25 22.10
N ALA A 62 -6.72 -4.25 21.23
CA ALA A 62 -5.46 -3.95 20.57
C ALA A 62 -4.30 -3.69 21.55
N SER A 63 -4.58 -3.07 22.70
CA SER A 63 -3.54 -2.77 23.71
C SER A 63 -2.77 -4.00 24.20
N LYS A 64 -3.44 -5.17 24.21
CA LYS A 64 -2.91 -6.45 24.70
C LYS A 64 -2.18 -7.26 23.63
N MET A 65 -2.25 -6.84 22.37
CA MET A 65 -1.69 -7.58 21.24
C MET A 65 -0.21 -7.25 20.98
N ALA A 66 0.48 -8.16 20.27
CA ALA A 66 1.79 -7.91 19.69
C ALA A 66 1.74 -6.78 18.64
N TYR A 67 2.91 -6.25 18.27
CA TYR A 67 3.02 -5.04 17.46
C TYR A 67 2.19 -5.07 16.17
N GLY A 68 2.40 -6.04 15.27
CA GLY A 68 1.71 -6.11 13.97
C GLY A 68 0.18 -6.18 14.10
N PRO A 69 -0.37 -7.19 14.80
CA PRO A 69 -1.82 -7.27 15.03
C PRO A 69 -2.40 -6.02 15.73
N LYS A 70 -1.68 -5.44 16.70
CA LYS A 70 -2.06 -4.18 17.35
C LYS A 70 -2.20 -3.03 16.36
N ARG A 71 -1.26 -2.88 15.41
CA ARG A 71 -1.33 -1.84 14.37
C ARG A 71 -2.56 -2.03 13.49
N ILE A 72 -2.86 -3.25 13.07
CA ILE A 72 -4.02 -3.54 12.22
C ILE A 72 -5.33 -3.23 12.93
N VAL A 73 -5.50 -3.72 14.16
CA VAL A 73 -6.73 -3.47 14.93
C VAL A 73 -6.89 -1.96 15.19
N ARG A 74 -5.81 -1.22 15.48
CA ARG A 74 -5.86 0.24 15.57
C ARG A 74 -6.29 0.92 14.27
N GLY A 75 -5.84 0.42 13.12
CA GLY A 75 -6.30 0.89 11.82
C GLY A 75 -7.80 0.68 11.63
N VAL A 76 -8.30 -0.49 12.04
CA VAL A 76 -9.73 -0.82 11.98
C VAL A 76 -10.56 0.03 12.96
N VAL A 77 -10.04 0.34 14.16
CA VAL A 77 -10.69 1.25 15.13
C VAL A 77 -10.96 2.63 14.54
N ASN A 78 -10.09 3.11 13.66
CA ASN A 78 -10.22 4.43 13.05
C ASN A 78 -11.29 4.47 11.95
N LEU A 79 -11.65 3.32 11.35
CA LEU A 79 -12.63 3.26 10.26
C LEU A 79 -14.05 3.69 10.71
N PRO A 80 -14.62 3.19 11.83
CA PRO A 80 -15.91 3.67 12.35
C PRO A 80 -15.98 5.18 12.60
N GLN A 81 -14.86 5.87 12.84
CA GLN A 81 -14.86 7.33 13.01
C GLN A 81 -15.11 8.08 11.69
N LYS A 82 -14.68 7.51 10.57
CA LYS A 82 -14.64 8.19 9.26
C LYS A 82 -15.71 7.70 8.30
N LEU A 83 -15.98 6.38 8.29
CA LEU A 83 -16.86 5.78 7.30
C LEU A 83 -18.32 6.22 7.47
N PRO A 84 -19.05 6.38 6.35
CA PRO A 84 -20.50 6.50 6.40
C PRO A 84 -21.12 5.20 6.93
N THR A 85 -22.31 5.28 7.52
CA THR A 85 -22.98 4.07 8.02
C THR A 85 -23.32 3.11 6.89
N VAL A 86 -23.85 3.65 5.79
CA VAL A 86 -24.28 2.92 4.58
C VAL A 86 -23.44 3.37 3.40
N SER A 87 -23.19 2.47 2.45
CA SER A 87 -22.48 2.77 1.20
C SER A 87 -23.14 3.90 0.41
N LEU A 88 -22.32 4.72 -0.23
CA LEU A 88 -22.81 5.76 -1.12
C LEU A 88 -23.43 5.15 -2.39
N LYS A 89 -24.49 5.77 -2.90
CA LYS A 89 -25.15 5.33 -4.14
C LYS A 89 -24.27 5.53 -5.38
N SER A 90 -23.33 6.46 -5.31
CA SER A 90 -22.37 6.76 -6.38
C SER A 90 -21.09 7.29 -5.76
N HIS A 91 -19.95 6.83 -6.29
CA HIS A 91 -18.61 7.30 -5.90
C HIS A 91 -18.06 8.37 -6.85
N ASP A 92 -18.84 8.81 -7.84
CA ASP A 92 -18.40 9.79 -8.86
C ASP A 92 -18.14 11.18 -8.30
N ALA A 93 -18.72 11.50 -7.15
CA ALA A 93 -18.58 12.81 -6.49
C ALA A 93 -17.46 12.85 -5.44
N ILE A 94 -16.87 11.70 -5.10
CA ILE A 94 -15.76 11.63 -4.13
C ILE A 94 -14.52 12.22 -4.81
N ASN A 95 -13.99 13.30 -4.26
CA ASN A 95 -12.69 13.83 -4.67
C ASN A 95 -11.56 13.00 -4.05
N GLU A 96 -10.34 13.16 -4.57
CA GLU A 96 -9.19 12.36 -4.17
C GLU A 96 -8.83 12.52 -2.69
N THR A 97 -8.88 13.74 -2.17
CA THR A 97 -8.68 14.03 -0.74
C THR A 97 -9.67 13.30 0.15
N GLU A 98 -10.95 13.36 -0.20
CA GLU A 98 -12.00 12.65 0.52
C GLU A 98 -11.82 11.13 0.42
N LEU A 99 -11.40 10.63 -0.75
CA LEU A 99 -11.14 9.21 -1.00
C LEU A 99 -10.08 8.67 -0.04
N TRP A 100 -8.86 9.22 -0.06
CA TRP A 100 -7.81 8.66 0.77
C TRP A 100 -8.04 8.95 2.25
N SER A 101 -8.51 10.16 2.62
CA SER A 101 -8.62 10.55 4.04
C SER A 101 -9.74 9.83 4.79
N THR A 102 -10.81 9.45 4.10
CA THR A 102 -11.98 8.80 4.71
C THR A 102 -11.83 7.29 4.72
N TYR A 103 -11.37 6.70 3.62
CA TYR A 103 -11.49 5.26 3.39
C TYR A 103 -10.17 4.50 3.62
N TYR A 104 -9.01 5.10 3.35
CA TYR A 104 -7.73 4.36 3.32
C TYR A 104 -6.74 4.80 4.38
N ASP A 105 -6.56 6.10 4.58
CA ASP A 105 -5.64 6.68 5.57
C ASP A 105 -5.82 6.11 6.99
N PRO A 106 -7.06 5.88 7.49
CA PRO A 106 -7.27 5.28 8.81
C PRO A 106 -6.47 3.98 9.05
N VAL A 107 -6.36 3.14 8.02
CA VAL A 107 -5.62 1.87 8.06
C VAL A 107 -4.16 2.09 7.65
N LEU A 108 -3.90 2.83 6.57
CA LEU A 108 -2.55 3.09 6.06
C LEU A 108 -1.65 3.74 7.12
N SER A 109 -2.14 4.79 7.79
CA SER A 109 -1.41 5.49 8.85
C SER A 109 -1.11 4.61 10.07
N CYS A 110 -1.82 3.50 10.26
CA CYS A 110 -1.48 2.52 11.28
C CYS A 110 -0.52 1.45 10.77
N LEU A 111 -0.60 1.11 9.48
CA LEU A 111 0.15 0.01 8.86
C LEU A 111 1.61 0.36 8.57
N VAL A 112 1.84 1.54 7.96
CA VAL A 112 3.14 1.96 7.40
C VAL A 112 3.71 3.22 8.03
N SER A 113 3.19 3.61 9.18
CA SER A 113 3.61 4.79 9.93
C SER A 113 3.61 4.47 11.41
N ASP A 114 4.61 4.96 12.13
CA ASP A 114 4.70 4.88 13.58
C ASP A 114 5.57 6.02 14.11
N PRO A 115 4.96 7.09 14.66
CA PRO A 115 5.69 8.24 15.18
C PRO A 115 6.72 7.86 16.25
N ASP A 116 6.44 6.83 17.07
CA ASP A 116 7.38 6.34 18.10
C ASP A 116 8.64 5.70 17.49
N LYS A 117 8.56 5.24 16.23
CA LYS A 117 9.69 4.75 15.43
C LYS A 117 10.20 5.80 14.44
N LEU A 118 9.73 7.05 14.55
CA LEU A 118 10.07 8.17 13.66
C LEU A 118 9.70 7.94 12.19
N VAL A 119 8.75 7.05 11.90
CA VAL A 119 8.28 6.78 10.54
C VAL A 119 6.92 7.43 10.35
N HIS A 120 6.77 8.19 9.27
CA HIS A 120 5.56 8.95 8.99
C HIS A 120 5.07 8.74 7.56
N LEU A 121 3.79 8.42 7.43
CA LEU A 121 3.04 8.58 6.19
C LEU A 121 2.60 10.05 6.07
N CYS A 122 2.84 10.67 4.92
CA CYS A 122 2.46 12.04 4.64
C CYS A 122 1.86 12.14 3.23
N TRP A 123 0.61 12.58 3.16
CA TRP A 123 -0.02 13.00 1.92
C TRP A 123 0.55 14.37 1.53
N THR A 124 1.14 14.48 0.34
CA THR A 124 2.00 15.60 -0.02
C THR A 124 1.80 16.05 -1.46
N ASN A 125 2.18 17.29 -1.73
CA ASN A 125 2.31 17.84 -3.09
C ASN A 125 3.73 18.39 -3.30
N SER A 126 4.70 17.80 -2.60
CA SER A 126 6.12 18.14 -2.69
C SER A 126 6.88 17.13 -3.54
N LEU A 127 7.97 17.57 -4.14
CA LEU A 127 8.88 16.66 -4.82
C LEU A 127 9.59 15.77 -3.79
N PRO A 128 9.84 14.48 -4.11
CA PRO A 128 10.71 13.63 -3.29
C PRO A 128 12.13 14.20 -3.20
N ASN A 129 12.80 13.93 -2.09
CA ASN A 129 14.20 14.35 -1.88
C ASN A 129 15.16 13.59 -2.82
N GLU A 130 14.78 12.40 -3.26
CA GLU A 130 15.62 11.44 -3.98
C GLU A 130 15.70 11.69 -5.49
N ASN A 131 15.39 12.91 -5.91
CA ASN A 131 15.27 13.38 -7.29
C ASN A 131 14.06 12.81 -8.04
N GLY A 132 13.50 13.65 -8.92
CA GLY A 132 12.36 13.32 -9.77
C GLY A 132 11.69 14.59 -10.27
N ASN A 133 10.93 14.48 -11.36
CA ASN A 133 10.11 15.57 -11.88
C ASN A 133 8.62 15.42 -11.50
N PHE A 134 8.27 14.29 -10.90
CA PHE A 134 6.91 13.93 -10.53
C PHE A 134 6.75 13.98 -9.01
N ARG A 135 5.51 14.17 -8.57
CA ARG A 135 5.14 14.26 -7.16
C ARG A 135 4.23 13.08 -6.86
N PRO A 136 4.57 12.22 -5.90
CA PRO A 136 3.64 11.21 -5.41
C PRO A 136 2.57 11.87 -4.55
N ASP A 137 1.36 11.32 -4.53
CA ASP A 137 0.31 11.76 -3.62
C ASP A 137 0.67 11.51 -2.15
N ALA A 138 1.43 10.45 -1.87
CA ALA A 138 1.89 10.09 -0.54
C ALA A 138 3.37 9.67 -0.49
N VAL A 139 4.05 10.07 0.59
CA VAL A 139 5.42 9.65 0.91
C VAL A 139 5.44 9.06 2.32
N ILE A 140 6.12 7.92 2.46
CA ILE A 140 6.46 7.32 3.75
C ILE A 140 7.94 7.63 4.00
N SER A 141 8.24 8.28 5.11
CA SER A 141 9.60 8.76 5.39
C SER A 141 10.03 8.51 6.83
N VAL A 142 11.32 8.33 7.03
CA VAL A 142 11.96 8.33 8.35
C VAL A 142 12.35 9.77 8.70
N LYS A 143 12.07 10.19 9.94
CA LYS A 143 12.37 11.53 10.47
C LYS A 143 13.35 11.51 11.66
N PRO A 144 14.63 11.15 11.46
CA PRO A 144 15.62 11.40 12.50
C PRO A 144 15.75 12.91 12.71
N HIS A 145 15.78 13.37 13.96
CA HIS A 145 15.97 14.78 14.32
C HIS A 145 14.88 15.76 13.83
N LEU A 146 13.65 15.28 13.60
CA LEU A 146 12.49 16.09 13.16
C LEU A 146 12.60 16.64 11.72
N GLU A 147 13.57 16.20 10.93
CA GLU A 147 13.71 16.55 9.51
C GLU A 147 13.31 15.39 8.60
N PHE A 148 12.58 15.68 7.52
CA PHE A 148 12.22 14.69 6.51
C PHE A 148 13.47 14.35 5.69
N MET A 149 14.10 13.22 5.99
CA MET A 149 15.33 12.82 5.30
C MET A 149 15.06 11.77 4.24
N ASN A 150 14.74 10.55 4.67
CA ASN A 150 14.78 9.38 3.81
C ASN A 150 13.36 8.87 3.51
N SER A 151 12.93 8.98 2.27
CA SER A 151 11.73 8.29 1.78
C SER A 151 12.01 6.79 1.70
N ILE A 152 11.07 5.99 2.22
CA ILE A 152 11.14 4.52 2.28
C ILE A 152 9.93 3.86 1.60
N GLY A 153 8.97 4.66 1.15
CA GLY A 153 7.84 4.19 0.36
C GLY A 153 6.97 5.33 -0.15
N PHE A 154 6.07 5.00 -1.07
CA PHE A 154 5.28 5.98 -1.82
C PHE A 154 3.85 5.48 -2.06
N GLY A 155 2.95 6.42 -2.33
CA GLY A 155 1.56 6.11 -2.65
C GLY A 155 0.99 7.02 -3.72
N GLU A 156 0.09 6.47 -4.54
CA GLU A 156 -0.74 7.22 -5.50
C GLU A 156 -2.22 6.89 -5.25
N ALA A 157 -3.09 7.89 -5.37
CA ALA A 157 -4.52 7.74 -5.19
C ALA A 157 -5.28 8.14 -6.45
N LYS A 158 -6.21 7.28 -6.89
CA LYS A 158 -7.06 7.60 -8.03
C LYS A 158 -8.53 7.47 -7.73
N VAL A 159 -9.27 8.54 -8.00
CA VAL A 159 -10.74 8.52 -7.99
C VAL A 159 -11.30 7.74 -9.18
N ASN A 160 -12.57 7.36 -9.09
CA ASN A 160 -13.29 6.78 -10.21
C ASN A 160 -13.38 7.79 -11.37
N GLN A 161 -12.72 7.54 -12.50
CA GLN A 161 -12.88 8.37 -13.70
C GLN A 161 -13.71 7.62 -14.75
N ARG A 162 -14.58 8.34 -15.46
CA ARG A 162 -15.50 7.74 -16.45
C ARG A 162 -14.81 7.28 -17.74
N SER A 163 -13.56 7.70 -17.98
CA SER A 163 -12.74 7.29 -19.13
C SER A 163 -11.25 7.42 -18.82
N GLY A 164 -10.39 6.60 -19.46
CA GLY A 164 -8.92 6.74 -19.39
C GLY A 164 -8.25 6.26 -18.09
N VAL A 165 -9.01 5.70 -17.14
CA VAL A 165 -8.52 5.21 -15.83
C VAL A 165 -7.35 4.25 -15.96
N GLN A 166 -7.40 3.31 -16.91
CA GLN A 166 -6.35 2.31 -17.04
C GLN A 166 -5.02 2.96 -17.45
N TYR A 167 -5.03 3.89 -18.42
CA TYR A 167 -3.82 4.61 -18.81
C TYR A 167 -3.25 5.39 -17.64
N SER A 168 -4.07 6.18 -16.94
CA SER A 168 -3.60 6.98 -15.81
C SER A 168 -3.04 6.13 -14.68
N LEU A 169 -3.68 5.00 -14.34
CA LEU A 169 -3.10 4.05 -13.37
C LEU A 169 -1.77 3.48 -13.84
N CYS A 170 -1.66 3.12 -15.12
CA CYS A 170 -0.43 2.55 -15.68
C CYS A 170 0.71 3.63 -15.64
N ILE A 171 0.40 4.92 -15.75
CA ILE A 171 1.34 6.04 -15.49
C ILE A 171 1.70 6.14 -14.00
N ASP A 172 0.70 6.17 -13.13
CA ASP A 172 0.89 6.29 -11.67
C ASP A 172 1.76 5.12 -11.15
N THR A 173 1.59 3.90 -11.69
CA THR A 173 2.47 2.75 -11.41
C THR A 173 3.92 2.98 -11.85
N LEU A 174 4.15 3.55 -13.05
CA LEU A 174 5.51 3.86 -13.52
C LEU A 174 6.19 4.95 -12.66
N CYS A 175 5.41 5.93 -12.19
CA CYS A 175 5.87 6.93 -11.22
C CYS A 175 6.30 6.25 -9.91
N LEU A 176 5.45 5.39 -9.34
CA LEU A 176 5.77 4.62 -8.12
C LEU A 176 7.04 3.77 -8.27
N ILE A 177 7.20 3.08 -9.41
CA ILE A 177 8.41 2.32 -9.73
C ILE A 177 9.64 3.24 -9.69
N THR A 178 9.55 4.40 -10.33
CA THR A 178 10.66 5.36 -10.40
C THR A 178 11.01 5.91 -9.01
N PHE A 179 10.00 6.28 -8.21
CA PHE A 179 10.20 6.79 -6.85
C PHE A 179 10.84 5.74 -5.95
N CYS A 180 10.30 4.51 -5.93
CA CYS A 180 10.84 3.41 -5.13
C CYS A 180 12.28 3.11 -5.50
N LYS A 181 12.59 3.07 -6.80
CA LYS A 181 13.93 2.81 -7.29
C LYS A 181 14.91 3.90 -6.83
N ASN A 182 14.55 5.17 -7.03
CA ASN A 182 15.38 6.30 -6.61
C ASN A 182 15.60 6.29 -5.08
N ALA A 183 14.57 5.97 -4.30
CA ALA A 183 14.68 5.83 -2.86
C ALA A 183 15.65 4.72 -2.44
N ILE A 184 15.58 3.54 -3.07
CA ILE A 184 16.54 2.46 -2.82
C ILE A 184 17.97 2.93 -3.13
N ASP A 185 18.16 3.62 -4.25
CA ASP A 185 19.49 4.00 -4.73
C ASP A 185 20.13 5.10 -3.89
N VAL A 186 19.34 6.11 -3.50
CA VAL A 186 19.80 7.28 -2.74
C VAL A 186 19.92 6.93 -1.26
N ASN A 187 18.90 6.30 -0.68
CA ASN A 187 18.82 6.03 0.77
C ASN A 187 19.37 4.63 1.14
N LYS A 188 19.93 3.90 0.18
CA LYS A 188 20.56 2.58 0.35
C LYS A 188 19.65 1.55 1.04
N LEU A 189 18.40 1.45 0.59
CA LEU A 189 17.38 0.62 1.25
C LEU A 189 17.46 -0.86 0.85
N ASP A 190 17.04 -1.74 1.76
CA ASP A 190 16.81 -3.17 1.45
C ASP A 190 15.59 -3.37 0.51
N GLY A 191 14.63 -2.46 0.58
CA GLY A 191 13.48 -2.36 -0.30
C GLY A 191 12.67 -1.08 -0.06
N ALA A 192 11.75 -0.80 -0.98
CA ALA A 192 10.81 0.32 -0.86
C ALA A 192 9.40 -0.15 -1.20
N ILE A 193 8.42 0.23 -0.36
CA ILE A 193 7.02 -0.15 -0.57
C ILE A 193 6.31 0.91 -1.42
N ALA A 194 5.43 0.46 -2.30
CA ALA A 194 4.49 1.31 -3.01
C ALA A 194 3.07 0.86 -2.71
N PHE A 195 2.12 1.80 -2.67
CA PHE A 195 0.70 1.48 -2.69
C PHE A 195 -0.06 2.30 -3.72
N GLN A 196 -1.11 1.73 -4.28
CA GLN A 196 -1.96 2.39 -5.27
C GLN A 196 -3.42 2.20 -4.87
N ILE A 197 -4.12 3.32 -4.63
CA ILE A 197 -5.55 3.32 -4.34
C ILE A 197 -6.34 3.46 -5.63
N HIS A 198 -7.29 2.56 -5.82
CA HIS A 198 -8.23 2.58 -6.93
C HIS A 198 -9.66 2.80 -6.42
N GLY A 199 -10.06 4.07 -6.37
CA GLY A 199 -11.32 4.51 -5.76
C GLY A 199 -12.59 4.06 -6.47
N GLY A 200 -12.52 3.69 -7.75
CA GLY A 200 -13.67 3.13 -8.49
C GLY A 200 -14.07 1.73 -8.00
N MET A 201 -13.11 0.90 -7.64
CA MET A 201 -13.33 -0.49 -7.20
C MET A 201 -13.19 -0.66 -5.68
N HIS A 202 -12.86 0.42 -4.99
CA HIS A 202 -12.45 0.43 -3.59
C HIS A 202 -11.32 -0.56 -3.30
N THR A 203 -10.30 -0.57 -4.14
CA THR A 203 -9.17 -1.49 -4.00
C THR A 203 -7.88 -0.76 -3.64
N LEU A 204 -7.03 -1.47 -2.89
CA LEU A 204 -5.71 -1.04 -2.49
C LEU A 204 -4.70 -2.13 -2.89
N LEU A 205 -3.76 -1.73 -3.73
CA LEU A 205 -2.65 -2.56 -4.18
C LEU A 205 -1.39 -2.19 -3.40
N PHE A 206 -0.64 -3.18 -2.92
CA PHE A 206 0.69 -2.99 -2.38
C PHE A 206 1.72 -3.72 -3.24
N SER A 207 2.82 -3.05 -3.51
CA SER A 207 3.98 -3.62 -4.20
C SER A 207 5.26 -3.36 -3.43
N LEU A 208 6.20 -4.30 -3.49
CA LEU A 208 7.53 -4.15 -2.92
C LEU A 208 8.56 -4.05 -4.04
N MET A 209 9.40 -3.02 -3.99
CA MET A 209 10.60 -2.93 -4.82
C MET A 209 11.83 -3.45 -4.09
N ARG A 210 12.67 -4.25 -4.77
CA ARG A 210 13.99 -4.66 -4.28
C ARG A 210 15.02 -4.65 -5.40
N LEU A 211 16.28 -4.36 -5.04
CA LEU A 211 17.45 -4.51 -5.92
C LEU A 211 18.03 -5.92 -5.73
N VAL A 212 17.69 -6.84 -6.64
CA VAL A 212 18.04 -8.26 -6.49
C VAL A 212 19.42 -8.61 -7.08
N ALA A 213 19.83 -7.90 -8.14
CA ALA A 213 21.14 -8.04 -8.77
C ALA A 213 21.61 -6.71 -9.37
N THR A 214 22.84 -6.64 -9.89
CA THR A 214 23.37 -5.40 -10.50
C THR A 214 22.46 -4.90 -11.61
N GLY A 215 21.90 -3.71 -11.42
CA GLY A 215 20.95 -3.06 -12.34
C GLY A 215 19.57 -3.72 -12.46
N LEU A 216 19.28 -4.78 -11.70
CA LEU A 216 18.04 -5.54 -11.78
C LEU A 216 17.17 -5.31 -10.54
N TYR A 217 16.03 -4.66 -10.75
CA TYR A 217 15.02 -4.42 -9.72
C TYR A 217 13.79 -5.27 -9.99
N THR A 218 13.20 -5.80 -8.92
CA THR A 218 11.90 -6.45 -8.95
C THR A 218 10.88 -5.52 -8.30
N PHE A 219 9.75 -5.31 -8.97
CA PHE A 219 8.59 -4.60 -8.41
C PHE A 219 7.41 -5.56 -8.43
N VAL A 220 7.09 -6.12 -7.27
CA VAL A 220 6.18 -7.26 -7.16
C VAL A 220 4.99 -6.88 -6.31
N GLU A 221 3.79 -7.18 -6.78
CA GLU A 221 2.57 -7.06 -5.99
C GLU A 221 2.62 -8.06 -4.83
N ILE A 222 2.55 -7.56 -3.61
CA ILE A 222 2.58 -8.38 -2.39
C ILE A 222 1.17 -8.58 -1.81
N ALA A 223 0.24 -7.68 -2.12
CA ALA A 223 -1.14 -7.79 -1.66
C ALA A 223 -2.09 -6.90 -2.47
N HIS A 224 -3.30 -7.41 -2.64
CA HIS A 224 -4.44 -6.69 -3.19
C HIS A 224 -5.64 -6.89 -2.26
N LEU A 225 -6.24 -5.79 -1.79
CA LEU A 225 -7.38 -5.79 -0.88
C LEU A 225 -8.51 -4.91 -1.42
N LYS A 226 -9.75 -5.37 -1.21
CA LYS A 226 -10.94 -4.53 -1.34
C LYS A 226 -11.31 -3.94 0.02
N PHE A 227 -11.37 -2.63 0.10
CA PHE A 227 -11.66 -1.87 1.32
C PHE A 227 -13.16 -1.73 1.56
N ALA A 228 -13.51 -1.54 2.84
CA ALA A 228 -14.88 -1.18 3.22
C ALA A 228 -15.15 0.29 2.89
N ASP A 229 -16.26 0.54 2.20
CA ASP A 229 -16.78 1.85 1.87
C ASP A 229 -17.84 2.34 2.87
N SER A 230 -18.18 1.53 3.87
CA SER A 230 -19.19 1.84 4.89
C SER A 230 -19.02 0.98 6.15
N VAL A 231 -19.66 1.40 7.24
CA VAL A 231 -19.70 0.63 8.50
C VAL A 231 -20.38 -0.72 8.30
N GLU A 232 -21.46 -0.79 7.51
CA GLU A 232 -22.15 -2.05 7.18
C GLU A 232 -21.22 -3.08 6.53
N ASN A 233 -20.24 -2.62 5.74
CA ASN A 233 -19.30 -3.47 5.03
C ASN A 233 -18.01 -3.78 5.81
N LEU A 234 -17.82 -3.23 7.02
CA LEU A 234 -16.64 -3.50 7.85
C LEU A 234 -16.43 -4.99 8.19
N PRO A 235 -17.46 -5.77 8.54
CA PRO A 235 -17.30 -7.20 8.78
C PRO A 235 -16.75 -7.95 7.55
N SER A 236 -17.20 -7.58 6.35
CA SER A 236 -16.74 -8.14 5.08
C SER A 236 -15.30 -7.76 4.75
N PHE A 237 -14.83 -6.60 5.24
CA PHE A 237 -13.43 -6.21 5.14
C PHE A 237 -12.55 -6.98 6.13
N CYS A 238 -12.98 -7.15 7.38
CA CYS A 238 -12.19 -7.76 8.45
C CYS A 238 -12.22 -9.30 8.48
N THR A 239 -12.07 -9.93 7.32
CA THR A 239 -11.97 -11.39 7.21
C THR A 239 -10.57 -11.89 7.60
N LEU A 240 -10.45 -13.19 7.94
CA LEU A 240 -9.16 -13.82 8.21
C LEU A 240 -8.15 -13.59 7.07
N VAL A 241 -8.60 -13.68 5.82
CA VAL A 241 -7.76 -13.49 4.64
C VAL A 241 -7.21 -12.06 4.58
N ASN A 242 -8.06 -11.05 4.76
CA ASN A 242 -7.64 -9.66 4.71
C ASN A 242 -6.75 -9.30 5.91
N ILE A 243 -7.05 -9.81 7.10
CA ILE A 243 -6.20 -9.60 8.28
C ILE A 243 -4.82 -10.23 8.09
N LYS A 244 -4.73 -11.46 7.54
CA LYS A 244 -3.45 -12.08 7.18
C LYS A 244 -2.68 -11.27 6.14
N LYS A 245 -3.34 -10.76 5.10
CA LYS A 245 -2.72 -9.87 4.11
C LYS A 245 -2.19 -8.58 4.76
N LEU A 246 -2.96 -7.95 5.64
CA LEU A 246 -2.52 -6.74 6.35
C LEU A 246 -1.35 -7.04 7.31
N LEU A 247 -1.33 -8.21 7.96
CA LEU A 247 -0.19 -8.66 8.78
C LEU A 247 1.07 -8.81 7.94
N ALA A 248 0.96 -9.50 6.80
CA ALA A 248 2.05 -9.65 5.85
C ALA A 248 2.56 -8.30 5.33
N ILE A 249 1.68 -7.37 4.95
CA ILE A 249 2.11 -6.03 4.50
C ILE A 249 2.86 -5.30 5.62
N ASN A 250 2.34 -5.36 6.85
CA ASN A 250 3.00 -4.74 8.01
C ASN A 250 4.40 -5.33 8.19
N ASP A 251 4.52 -6.65 8.21
CA ASP A 251 5.79 -7.33 8.39
C ASP A 251 6.78 -6.98 7.27
N VAL A 252 6.37 -7.09 5.99
CA VAL A 252 7.17 -6.71 4.82
C VAL A 252 7.68 -5.28 4.95
N PHE A 253 6.79 -4.33 5.28
CA PHE A 253 7.17 -2.93 5.40
C PHE A 253 8.23 -2.73 6.49
N TRP A 254 7.98 -3.22 7.71
CA TRP A 254 8.90 -3.03 8.83
C TRP A 254 10.18 -3.85 8.70
N HIS A 255 10.17 -4.92 7.90
CA HIS A 255 11.32 -5.77 7.66
C HIS A 255 12.24 -5.19 6.57
N TYR A 256 11.69 -4.75 5.43
CA TYR A 256 12.46 -4.40 4.24
C TYR A 256 12.59 -2.88 3.98
N CYS A 257 11.64 -2.05 4.42
CA CYS A 257 11.66 -0.61 4.14
C CYS A 257 12.54 0.16 5.13
N LYS A 258 13.83 -0.17 5.12
CA LYS A 258 14.85 0.40 5.99
C LYS A 258 16.18 0.47 5.26
N GLU A 259 17.10 1.27 5.80
CA GLU A 259 18.49 1.30 5.35
C GLU A 259 19.10 -0.10 5.45
N SER A 260 19.79 -0.51 4.39
CA SER A 260 20.40 -1.83 4.28
C SER A 260 21.52 -1.98 5.29
N ALA A 261 21.65 -3.18 5.86
CA ALA A 261 22.85 -3.55 6.62
C ALA A 261 24.11 -3.62 5.74
N GLN A 262 23.97 -3.58 4.42
CA GLN A 262 25.06 -3.64 3.44
C GLN A 262 24.93 -2.49 2.41
N PRO A 263 25.05 -1.21 2.82
CA PRO A 263 24.81 -0.07 1.92
C PRO A 263 25.78 -0.03 0.74
N GLU A 264 27.04 -0.44 0.96
CA GLU A 264 28.07 -0.56 -0.09
C GLU A 264 27.66 -1.52 -1.21
N LYS A 265 26.92 -2.58 -0.87
CA LYS A 265 26.41 -3.55 -1.86
C LYS A 265 25.30 -2.95 -2.71
N ILE A 266 24.44 -2.11 -2.13
CA ILE A 266 23.44 -1.35 -2.90
C ILE A 266 24.15 -0.37 -3.82
N GLU A 267 25.14 0.36 -3.30
CA GLU A 267 25.93 1.32 -4.07
C GLU A 267 26.67 0.68 -5.26
N ALA A 268 27.25 -0.50 -5.06
CA ALA A 268 27.96 -1.23 -6.12
C ALA A 268 27.02 -1.84 -7.19
N ARG A 269 25.73 -2.01 -6.89
CA ARG A 269 24.77 -2.72 -7.74
C ARG A 269 23.77 -1.83 -8.44
N TYR A 270 23.44 -0.67 -7.88
CA TYR A 270 22.41 0.18 -8.47
C TYR A 270 22.84 0.73 -9.83
N THR A 271 21.87 1.07 -10.67
CA THR A 271 22.12 1.73 -11.95
C THR A 271 21.29 3.01 -11.99
N LYS A 272 21.85 4.10 -12.51
CA LYS A 272 21.12 5.38 -12.59
C LYS A 272 19.81 5.21 -13.34
N THR A 273 18.76 5.81 -12.80
CA THR A 273 17.44 5.86 -13.45
C THR A 273 17.55 6.59 -14.78
N LEU A 274 16.93 6.03 -15.82
CA LEU A 274 16.91 6.64 -17.15
C LEU A 274 16.05 7.91 -17.10
N THR A 275 16.65 9.07 -17.37
CA THR A 275 15.94 10.36 -17.33
C THR A 275 14.86 10.48 -18.40
N THR A 276 14.97 9.69 -19.47
CA THR A 276 14.03 9.67 -20.61
C THR A 276 13.01 8.54 -20.49
N LEU A 277 12.87 7.87 -19.33
CA LEU A 277 11.92 6.76 -19.16
C LEU A 277 10.49 7.21 -19.50
N ASN A 278 10.13 8.45 -19.15
CA ASN A 278 8.82 9.03 -19.44
C ASN A 278 8.66 9.39 -20.92
N ASP A 279 9.74 9.65 -21.64
CA ASP A 279 9.70 9.91 -23.08
C ASP A 279 9.39 8.63 -23.89
N LEU A 280 9.51 7.46 -23.25
CA LEU A 280 9.14 6.16 -23.82
C LEU A 280 7.63 5.86 -23.67
N ILE A 281 6.90 6.69 -22.92
CA ILE A 281 5.46 6.57 -22.74
C ILE A 281 4.77 7.26 -23.91
N ASP A 282 4.06 6.49 -24.74
CA ASP A 282 3.31 7.04 -25.86
C ASP A 282 2.10 7.84 -25.36
N GLY A 283 2.18 9.16 -25.43
CA GLY A 283 1.08 10.07 -25.07
C GLY A 283 -0.15 9.96 -25.99
N LYS A 284 -0.09 9.17 -27.06
CA LYS A 284 -1.21 8.87 -27.98
C LYS A 284 -1.74 7.45 -27.85
N GLN A 285 -1.31 6.68 -26.84
CA GLN A 285 -1.79 5.32 -26.68
C GLN A 285 -3.31 5.33 -26.49
N ASP A 286 -3.99 4.69 -27.44
CA ASP A 286 -5.43 4.64 -27.56
C ASP A 286 -6.05 4.07 -26.27
N SER A 287 -6.83 4.89 -25.57
CA SER A 287 -7.55 4.51 -24.34
C SER A 287 -8.57 3.38 -24.55
N SER A 288 -8.79 2.95 -25.80
CA SER A 288 -9.58 1.78 -26.17
C SER A 288 -8.81 0.46 -26.20
N ARG A 289 -7.46 0.46 -26.16
CA ARG A 289 -6.67 -0.76 -25.98
C ARG A 289 -6.60 -1.11 -24.50
N GLY A 290 -7.04 -2.32 -24.12
CA GLY A 290 -6.99 -2.75 -22.72
C GLY A 290 -5.57 -2.72 -22.16
N CYS A 291 -5.38 -2.13 -20.96
CA CYS A 291 -4.08 -2.23 -20.27
C CYS A 291 -3.86 -3.71 -19.88
N VAL A 292 -2.64 -4.21 -20.10
CA VAL A 292 -2.27 -5.59 -19.73
C VAL A 292 -2.18 -5.74 -18.21
N LEU A 293 -1.96 -4.64 -17.50
CA LEU A 293 -2.08 -4.56 -16.05
C LEU A 293 -3.55 -4.72 -15.64
N ARG A 294 -3.83 -5.80 -14.92
CA ARG A 294 -5.15 -6.08 -14.38
C ARG A 294 -5.25 -5.41 -13.02
N TYR A 295 -6.17 -4.46 -12.91
CA TYR A 295 -6.54 -3.82 -11.65
C TYR A 295 -7.81 -4.45 -11.03
N GLU A 296 -8.23 -5.61 -11.57
CA GLU A 296 -9.45 -6.35 -11.20
C GLU A 296 -9.29 -7.15 -9.90
#